data_AF-A0A960KFF0-F1
#
_entry.id   AF-A0A960KFF0-F1
#
_cell.length_a   1.000
_cell.length_b   1.000
_cell.length_c   1.000
_cell.angle_alpha   90.00
_cell.angle_beta   90.00
_cell.angle_gamma   90.00
#
_symmetry.space_group_name_H-M   'P 1'
#
loop_
_entity.id
_entity.type
_entity.pdbx_description
1 polymer ?
#
loop_
_entity_poly.entity_id
_entity_poly.type
_entity_poly.pdbx_seq_one_letter_code
_entity_poly.pdbx_strand_id
1 'polypeptide(L)'
;ARRQVALAHDDGAVHRDGGDAPAIEPGATEVILGALDVLDRSSQVGPIVVGWADLVADVDTGSDTTFLAAVSRHQRLHRVAGVFDWVLPDVAAAVERLDRADRRGRLTPRERVRAAGALDAAADLLVSGGQADSALGVRAVADRVRAGAPAPEPVDAVDRLLVAADALAHGDDGGWDLLEAVLGDASPTGTWSGPGPDGRRLGHDLAASAALVLAVRSLLVAERDDGLDLLPTFPPTWFGGGIELHDAPTAWGRLSYGVRWHGPRPAVLWEVEVHEGLEPPVLRAPGLDPTWRSSEPRGEALLAEVAPPEGIDLYRHVPDHPDIDPEMRRPGADPGPPPAQLPEGGSFS
;
A
#
# COMPACT_ATOMS: atom_id res chain seq x y z
N ALA A 1 3.05 -15.05 -30.02
CA ALA A 1 2.63 -15.88 -28.88
C ALA A 1 2.33 -14.95 -27.70
N ARG A 2 1.09 -14.46 -27.60
CA ARG A 2 0.59 -13.81 -26.38
C ARG A 2 0.36 -14.93 -25.37
N ARG A 3 1.40 -15.32 -24.62
CA ARG A 3 1.18 -16.05 -23.38
C ARG A 3 0.50 -15.04 -22.46
N GLN A 4 -0.82 -15.10 -22.38
CA GLN A 4 -1.52 -14.64 -21.19
C GLN A 4 -0.78 -15.28 -20.03
N VAL A 5 -0.28 -14.43 -19.14
CA VAL A 5 0.17 -14.81 -17.81
C VAL A 5 -1.12 -15.25 -17.08
N ALA A 6 -1.62 -16.44 -17.44
CA ALA A 6 -2.53 -17.22 -16.63
C ALA A 6 -1.66 -17.85 -15.53
N LEU A 7 -1.13 -16.99 -14.65
CA LEU A 7 -0.31 -17.41 -13.52
C LEU A 7 -1.13 -17.12 -12.26
N ALA A 8 -2.19 -17.89 -12.04
CA ALA A 8 -2.77 -18.09 -10.72
C ALA A 8 -4.06 -18.90 -10.78
N HIS A 9 -4.89 -18.76 -11.82
CA HIS A 9 -6.27 -19.23 -11.75
C HIS A 9 -6.79 -19.93 -13.00
N ASP A 10 -7.56 -20.99 -12.77
CA ASP A 10 -8.38 -21.69 -13.75
C ASP A 10 -9.84 -21.54 -13.31
N ASP A 11 -10.59 -20.63 -13.95
CA ASP A 11 -12.06 -20.45 -13.87
C ASP A 11 -12.73 -20.67 -12.48
N GLY A 12 -12.04 -20.34 -11.37
CA GLY A 12 -12.57 -20.49 -10.00
C GLY A 12 -11.57 -20.79 -8.87
N ALA A 13 -10.32 -21.13 -9.16
CA ALA A 13 -9.31 -21.47 -8.15
C ALA A 13 -8.07 -20.57 -8.22
N VAL A 14 -7.33 -20.39 -7.11
CA VAL A 14 -6.05 -19.66 -7.08
C VAL A 14 -4.96 -20.56 -6.55
N HIS A 15 -3.99 -20.86 -7.39
CA HIS A 15 -2.91 -21.79 -7.12
C HIS A 15 -1.59 -21.09 -6.86
N ARG A 16 -0.89 -21.52 -5.80
CA ARG A 16 0.42 -21.00 -5.39
C ARG A 16 1.55 -21.39 -6.36
N ASP A 17 1.47 -22.57 -6.97
CA ASP A 17 2.52 -23.14 -7.83
C ASP A 17 2.04 -23.55 -9.24
N GLY A 18 0.82 -23.16 -9.62
CA GLY A 18 0.12 -23.69 -10.81
C GLY A 18 -0.81 -24.86 -10.46
N GLY A 19 -1.45 -25.48 -11.45
CA GLY A 19 -2.62 -26.36 -11.27
C GLY A 19 -2.51 -27.60 -10.37
N ASP A 20 -1.40 -27.79 -9.64
CA ASP A 20 -1.16 -28.88 -8.69
C ASP A 20 -1.47 -28.50 -7.22
N ALA A 21 -1.60 -27.21 -6.86
CA ALA A 21 -1.99 -26.75 -5.52
C ALA A 21 -3.50 -26.90 -5.25
N PRO A 22 -3.94 -26.98 -3.97
CA PRO A 22 -5.36 -26.93 -3.62
C PRO A 22 -5.99 -25.62 -4.13
N ALA A 23 -7.31 -25.66 -4.40
CA ALA A 23 -8.03 -24.50 -4.95
C ALA A 23 -8.00 -23.27 -4.03
N ILE A 24 -7.88 -23.51 -2.71
CA ILE A 24 -7.68 -22.51 -1.67
C ILE A 24 -6.55 -23.01 -0.76
N GLU A 25 -5.45 -22.25 -0.68
CA GLU A 25 -4.37 -22.45 0.27
C GLU A 25 -4.35 -21.25 1.26
N PRO A 26 -4.86 -21.43 2.49
CA PRO A 26 -4.98 -20.34 3.45
C PRO A 26 -3.67 -19.58 3.70
N GLY A 27 -3.72 -18.26 3.52
CA GLY A 27 -2.57 -17.34 3.59
C GLY A 27 -1.83 -17.14 2.27
N ALA A 28 -1.72 -18.14 1.39
CA ALA A 28 -1.17 -17.91 0.05
C ALA A 28 -2.21 -17.29 -0.88
N THR A 29 -3.39 -17.94 -0.95
CA THR A 29 -4.50 -17.48 -1.78
C THR A 29 -4.96 -16.07 -1.39
N GLU A 30 -5.07 -15.78 -0.10
CA GLU A 30 -5.42 -14.45 0.42
C GLU A 30 -4.48 -13.35 -0.10
N VAL A 31 -3.17 -13.59 -0.01
CA VAL A 31 -2.15 -12.64 -0.43
C VAL A 31 -2.16 -12.43 -1.94
N ILE A 32 -2.32 -13.52 -2.71
CA ILE A 32 -2.39 -13.48 -4.18
C ILE A 32 -3.60 -12.69 -4.65
N LEU A 33 -4.79 -12.97 -4.12
CA LEU A 33 -6.00 -12.20 -4.44
C LEU A 33 -5.85 -10.73 -4.02
N GLY A 34 -5.27 -10.49 -2.86
CA GLY A 34 -4.97 -9.15 -2.40
C GLY A 34 -4.07 -8.36 -3.35
N ALA A 35 -3.06 -9.00 -3.93
CA ALA A 35 -2.20 -8.38 -4.94
C ALA A 35 -2.96 -8.10 -6.25
N LEU A 36 -3.85 -9.00 -6.67
CA LEU A 36 -4.66 -8.81 -7.87
C LEU A 36 -5.64 -7.63 -7.73
N ASP A 37 -6.30 -7.49 -6.58
CA ASP A 37 -7.17 -6.34 -6.32
C ASP A 37 -6.40 -5.02 -6.43
N VAL A 38 -5.23 -4.93 -5.79
CA VAL A 38 -4.45 -3.68 -5.81
C VAL A 38 -3.79 -3.35 -7.15
N LEU A 39 -3.72 -4.33 -8.06
CA LEU A 39 -3.30 -4.16 -9.45
C LEU A 39 -4.48 -3.88 -10.40
N ASP A 40 -5.65 -3.55 -9.84
CA ASP A 40 -6.91 -3.33 -10.56
C ASP A 40 -7.27 -4.48 -11.52
N ARG A 41 -6.99 -5.71 -11.09
CA ARG A 41 -7.41 -6.94 -11.78
C ARG A 41 -8.74 -7.45 -11.23
N SER A 42 -9.63 -6.53 -10.86
CA SER A 42 -10.95 -6.81 -10.26
C SER A 42 -11.80 -7.79 -11.07
N SER A 43 -11.73 -7.73 -12.41
CA SER A 43 -12.42 -8.68 -13.31
C SER A 43 -11.92 -10.12 -13.21
N GLN A 44 -10.73 -10.35 -12.64
CA GLN A 44 -10.20 -11.68 -12.34
C GLN A 44 -10.57 -12.13 -10.93
N VAL A 45 -10.66 -11.21 -9.97
CA VAL A 45 -10.96 -11.52 -8.57
C VAL A 45 -12.46 -11.75 -8.35
N GLY A 46 -13.32 -10.91 -8.94
CA GLY A 46 -14.77 -10.96 -8.75
C GLY A 46 -15.38 -12.34 -9.01
N PRO A 47 -15.12 -12.98 -10.17
CA PRO A 47 -15.63 -14.33 -10.45
C PRO A 47 -15.13 -15.40 -9.47
N ILE A 48 -13.89 -15.28 -8.96
CA ILE A 48 -13.31 -16.22 -8.00
C ILE A 48 -14.04 -16.08 -6.66
N VAL A 49 -14.14 -14.86 -6.13
CA VAL A 49 -14.81 -14.58 -4.85
C VAL A 49 -16.29 -14.94 -4.90
N VAL A 50 -16.96 -14.69 -6.04
CA VAL A 50 -18.36 -15.09 -6.26
C VAL A 50 -18.51 -16.60 -6.44
N GLY A 51 -17.52 -17.28 -7.01
CA GLY A 51 -17.51 -18.74 -7.11
C GLY A 51 -17.31 -19.46 -5.77
N TRP A 52 -16.87 -18.74 -4.72
CA TRP A 52 -16.51 -19.35 -3.44
C TRP A 52 -17.66 -19.61 -2.48
N ALA A 53 -18.86 -19.09 -2.72
CA ALA A 53 -20.02 -19.39 -1.85
C ALA A 53 -20.24 -20.91 -1.70
N ASP A 54 -20.08 -21.66 -2.80
CA ASP A 54 -20.19 -23.14 -2.79
C ASP A 54 -18.96 -23.83 -2.19
N LEU A 55 -17.78 -23.21 -2.23
CA LEU A 55 -16.57 -23.71 -1.58
C LEU A 55 -16.67 -23.55 -0.06
N VAL A 56 -17.06 -22.39 0.45
CA VAL A 56 -17.06 -22.01 1.88
C VAL A 56 -18.12 -22.75 2.71
N ALA A 57 -19.09 -23.40 2.06
CA ALA A 57 -20.12 -24.18 2.72
C ALA A 57 -19.59 -25.41 3.50
N ASP A 58 -18.40 -25.92 3.16
CA ASP A 58 -17.93 -27.24 3.62
C ASP A 58 -16.47 -27.28 4.15
N VAL A 59 -15.90 -26.15 4.60
CA VAL A 59 -14.44 -26.04 4.86
C VAL A 59 -14.06 -25.54 6.25
N ASP A 60 -12.80 -25.78 6.60
CA ASP A 60 -12.13 -25.38 7.84
C ASP A 60 -11.98 -23.85 8.01
N THR A 61 -11.50 -23.46 9.19
CA THR A 61 -11.34 -22.07 9.62
C THR A 61 -10.35 -21.25 8.79
N GLY A 62 -9.39 -21.89 8.12
CA GLY A 62 -8.44 -21.21 7.24
C GLY A 62 -9.10 -20.68 5.98
N SER A 63 -10.04 -21.44 5.43
CA SER A 63 -10.85 -21.03 4.29
C SER A 63 -11.84 -19.92 4.65
N ASP A 64 -12.49 -19.99 5.82
CA ASP A 64 -13.34 -18.91 6.34
C ASP A 64 -12.56 -17.59 6.47
N THR A 65 -11.35 -17.66 7.01
CA THR A 65 -10.46 -16.50 7.16
C THR A 65 -10.10 -15.90 5.79
N THR A 66 -9.74 -16.77 4.83
CA THR A 66 -9.34 -16.37 3.47
C THR A 66 -10.52 -15.74 2.72
N PHE A 67 -11.72 -16.32 2.84
CA PHE A 67 -12.94 -15.79 2.26
C PHE A 67 -13.27 -14.39 2.81
N LEU A 68 -13.32 -14.23 4.14
CA LEU A 68 -13.63 -12.95 4.77
C LEU A 68 -12.64 -11.86 4.36
N ALA A 69 -11.33 -12.17 4.35
CA ALA A 69 -10.30 -11.22 3.93
C ALA A 69 -10.45 -10.82 2.46
N ALA A 70 -10.64 -11.79 1.55
CA ALA A 70 -10.76 -11.55 0.12
C ALA A 70 -12.02 -10.75 -0.24
N VAL A 71 -13.20 -11.17 0.24
CA VAL A 71 -14.46 -10.49 -0.09
C VAL A 71 -14.52 -9.07 0.45
N SER A 72 -14.03 -8.86 1.68
CA SER A 72 -14.05 -7.56 2.33
C SER A 72 -13.10 -6.59 1.63
N ARG A 73 -11.89 -7.04 1.28
CA ARG A 73 -10.92 -6.23 0.53
C ARG A 73 -11.44 -5.88 -0.86
N HIS A 74 -11.94 -6.87 -1.60
CA HIS A 74 -12.44 -6.68 -2.95
C HIS A 74 -13.58 -5.64 -2.97
N GLN A 75 -14.55 -5.77 -2.07
CA GLN A 75 -15.65 -4.82 -1.98
C GLN A 75 -15.19 -3.43 -1.53
N ARG A 76 -14.24 -3.35 -0.58
CA ARG A 76 -13.67 -2.08 -0.11
C ARG A 76 -13.01 -1.30 -1.25
N LEU A 77 -12.24 -1.98 -2.11
CA LEU A 77 -11.48 -1.34 -3.19
C LEU A 77 -12.32 -1.05 -4.44
N HIS A 78 -13.23 -1.96 -4.81
CA HIS A 78 -13.92 -1.91 -6.11
C HIS A 78 -15.41 -1.59 -6.03
N ARG A 79 -16.03 -1.64 -4.84
CA ARG A 79 -17.44 -1.30 -4.60
C ARG A 79 -18.42 -1.88 -5.62
N VAL A 80 -18.27 -3.17 -5.90
CA VAL A 80 -19.12 -3.84 -6.90
C VAL A 80 -20.57 -3.87 -6.38
N ALA A 81 -21.48 -3.27 -7.14
CA ALA A 81 -22.88 -3.17 -6.75
C ALA A 81 -23.53 -4.56 -6.62
N GLY A 82 -24.31 -4.77 -5.55
CA GLY A 82 -25.05 -6.01 -5.30
C GLY A 82 -24.21 -7.18 -4.77
N VAL A 83 -22.87 -7.11 -4.82
CA VAL A 83 -22.00 -8.17 -4.26
C VAL A 83 -22.18 -8.27 -2.75
N PHE A 84 -22.26 -7.14 -2.04
CA PHE A 84 -22.48 -7.13 -0.58
C PHE A 84 -23.73 -7.92 -0.17
N ASP A 85 -24.89 -7.64 -0.80
CA ASP A 85 -26.15 -8.32 -0.45
C ASP A 85 -26.08 -9.81 -0.74
N TRP A 86 -25.35 -10.19 -1.79
CA TRP A 86 -25.19 -11.58 -2.21
C TRP A 86 -24.27 -12.38 -1.26
N VAL A 87 -23.15 -11.80 -0.81
CA VAL A 87 -22.17 -12.48 0.08
C VAL A 87 -22.53 -12.43 1.57
N LEU A 88 -23.47 -11.56 1.97
CA LEU A 88 -23.76 -11.31 3.39
C LEU A 88 -24.09 -12.58 4.20
N PRO A 89 -24.89 -13.54 3.70
CA PRO A 89 -25.16 -14.79 4.43
C PRO A 89 -23.87 -15.61 4.71
N ASP A 90 -22.97 -15.67 3.73
CA ASP A 90 -21.72 -16.43 3.84
C ASP A 90 -20.72 -15.73 4.77
N VAL A 91 -20.67 -14.39 4.72
CA VAL A 91 -19.90 -13.58 5.66
C VAL A 91 -20.37 -13.85 7.10
N ALA A 92 -21.67 -13.83 7.35
CA ALA A 92 -22.23 -14.12 8.67
C ALA A 92 -21.89 -15.55 9.14
N ALA A 93 -22.01 -16.55 8.26
CA ALA A 93 -21.69 -17.94 8.56
C ALA A 93 -20.20 -18.14 8.89
N ALA A 94 -19.29 -17.52 8.11
CA ALA A 94 -17.85 -17.58 8.35
C ALA A 94 -17.46 -16.93 9.68
N VAL A 95 -18.03 -15.75 10.00
CA VAL A 95 -17.83 -15.08 11.30
C VAL A 95 -18.25 -16.00 12.45
N GLU A 96 -19.42 -16.63 12.35
CA GLU A 96 -19.94 -17.54 13.39
C GLU A 96 -19.05 -18.78 13.57
N ARG A 97 -18.55 -19.35 12.47
CA ARG A 97 -17.63 -20.50 12.50
C ARG A 97 -16.29 -20.14 13.14
N LEU A 98 -15.72 -18.98 12.80
CA LEU A 98 -14.48 -18.48 13.42
C LEU A 98 -14.65 -18.20 14.92
N ASP A 99 -15.73 -17.53 15.31
CA ASP A 99 -16.08 -17.30 16.73
C ASP A 99 -16.17 -18.63 17.49
N ARG A 100 -16.91 -19.60 16.93
CA ARG A 100 -17.04 -20.93 17.52
C ARG A 100 -15.70 -21.66 17.63
N ALA A 101 -14.83 -21.54 16.64
CA ALA A 101 -13.51 -22.17 16.65
C ALA A 101 -12.59 -21.55 17.72
N ASP A 102 -12.58 -20.22 17.83
CA ASP A 102 -11.87 -19.48 18.89
C ASP A 102 -12.33 -19.93 20.28
N ARG A 103 -13.64 -19.92 20.56
CA ARG A 103 -14.20 -20.34 21.85
C ARG A 103 -13.88 -21.79 22.21
N ARG A 104 -13.66 -22.65 21.22
CA ARG A 104 -13.26 -24.05 21.40
C ARG A 104 -11.75 -24.25 21.46
N GLY A 105 -10.96 -23.18 21.38
CA GLY A 105 -9.49 -23.26 21.39
C GLY A 105 -8.91 -24.00 20.20
N ARG A 106 -9.57 -23.96 19.03
CA ARG A 106 -9.18 -24.72 17.83
C ARG A 106 -8.24 -23.95 16.90
N LEU A 107 -8.04 -22.66 17.14
CA LEU A 107 -7.17 -21.81 16.33
C LEU A 107 -5.76 -21.78 16.92
N THR A 108 -4.76 -22.06 16.09
CA THR A 108 -3.35 -21.81 16.39
C THR A 108 -3.08 -20.30 16.53
N PRO A 109 -1.98 -19.86 17.17
CA PRO A 109 -1.65 -18.43 17.28
C PRO A 109 -1.61 -17.70 15.94
N ARG A 110 -1.07 -18.34 14.89
CA ARG A 110 -1.00 -17.78 13.53
C ARG A 110 -2.38 -17.65 12.89
N GLU A 111 -3.25 -18.64 13.07
CA GLU A 111 -4.64 -18.57 12.60
C GLU A 111 -5.44 -17.49 13.34
N ARG A 112 -5.19 -17.29 14.64
CA ARG A 112 -5.83 -16.20 15.41
C ARG A 112 -5.47 -14.82 14.87
N VAL A 113 -4.19 -14.57 14.56
CA VAL A 113 -3.78 -13.27 14.00
C VAL A 113 -4.46 -13.01 12.66
N ARG A 114 -4.48 -13.99 11.75
CA ARG A 114 -5.16 -13.86 10.45
C ARG A 114 -6.68 -13.71 10.61
N ALA A 115 -7.31 -14.53 11.45
CA ALA A 115 -8.74 -14.46 11.70
C ALA A 115 -9.14 -13.10 12.28
N ALA A 116 -8.38 -12.54 13.20
CA ALA A 116 -8.64 -11.20 13.74
C ALA A 116 -8.59 -10.12 12.64
N GLY A 117 -7.59 -10.15 11.76
CA GLY A 117 -7.51 -9.22 10.62
C GLY A 117 -8.67 -9.39 9.62
N ALA A 118 -9.04 -10.62 9.31
CA ALA A 118 -10.18 -10.90 8.42
C ALA A 118 -11.52 -10.48 9.04
N LEU A 119 -11.68 -10.62 10.36
CA LEU A 119 -12.86 -10.15 11.10
C LEU A 119 -12.95 -8.61 11.12
N ASP A 120 -11.84 -7.90 11.29
CA ASP A 120 -11.84 -6.43 11.18
C ASP A 120 -12.22 -5.97 9.76
N ALA A 121 -11.67 -6.63 8.74
CA ALA A 121 -12.05 -6.34 7.35
C ALA A 121 -13.55 -6.59 7.12
N ALA A 122 -14.10 -7.68 7.66
CA ALA A 122 -15.53 -7.98 7.59
C ALA A 122 -16.38 -6.96 8.36
N ALA A 123 -15.89 -6.44 9.49
CA ALA A 123 -16.58 -5.37 10.21
C ALA A 123 -16.62 -4.07 9.39
N ASP A 124 -15.53 -3.71 8.72
CA ASP A 124 -15.49 -2.55 7.83
C ASP A 124 -16.42 -2.72 6.62
N LEU A 125 -16.47 -3.93 6.06
CA LEU A 125 -17.44 -4.31 5.03
C LEU A 125 -18.88 -4.07 5.53
N LEU A 126 -19.23 -4.54 6.73
CA LEU A 126 -20.55 -4.35 7.33
C LEU A 126 -20.88 -2.87 7.56
N VAL A 127 -19.92 -2.06 8.03
CA VAL A 127 -20.10 -0.60 8.16
C VAL A 127 -20.44 0.02 6.80
N SER A 128 -19.70 -0.35 5.74
CA SER A 128 -19.94 0.17 4.39
C SER A 128 -21.30 -0.22 3.83
N GLY A 129 -21.84 -1.37 4.24
CA GLY A 129 -23.19 -1.85 3.91
C GLY A 129 -24.30 -1.36 4.86
N GLY A 130 -24.01 -0.41 5.75
CA GLY A 130 -25.00 0.17 6.68
C GLY A 130 -25.36 -0.72 7.87
N GLN A 131 -24.57 -1.76 8.16
CA GLN A 131 -24.79 -2.74 9.23
C GLN A 131 -23.90 -2.44 10.47
N ALA A 132 -23.90 -1.19 10.94
CA ALA A 132 -22.97 -0.73 11.99
C ALA A 132 -23.07 -1.53 13.32
N ASP A 133 -24.27 -1.90 13.75
CA ASP A 133 -24.47 -2.68 14.97
C ASP A 133 -23.86 -4.09 14.87
N SER A 134 -24.05 -4.74 13.71
CA SER A 134 -23.42 -6.03 13.42
C SER A 134 -21.90 -5.91 13.40
N ALA A 135 -21.36 -4.84 12.80
CA ALA A 135 -19.93 -4.58 12.75
C ALA A 135 -19.30 -4.45 14.15
N LEU A 136 -19.98 -3.80 15.11
CA LEU A 136 -19.53 -3.74 16.50
C LEU A 136 -19.41 -5.14 17.13
N GLY A 137 -20.38 -6.02 16.87
CA GLY A 137 -20.34 -7.41 17.29
C GLY A 137 -19.15 -8.17 16.71
N VAL A 138 -18.87 -7.99 15.42
CA VAL A 138 -17.72 -8.62 14.74
C VAL A 138 -16.39 -8.09 15.29
N ARG A 139 -16.25 -6.79 15.51
CA ARG A 139 -15.03 -6.19 16.14
C ARG A 139 -14.77 -6.77 17.53
N ALA A 140 -15.82 -6.96 18.33
CA ALA A 140 -15.67 -7.59 19.65
C ALA A 140 -15.19 -9.06 19.56
N VAL A 141 -15.53 -9.78 18.48
CA VAL A 141 -14.95 -11.10 18.20
C VAL A 141 -13.48 -10.95 17.81
N ALA A 142 -13.15 -10.04 16.89
CA ALA A 142 -11.78 -9.78 16.44
C ALA A 142 -10.84 -9.47 17.61
N ASP A 143 -11.24 -8.57 18.51
CA ASP A 143 -10.44 -8.18 19.69
C ASP A 143 -10.17 -9.36 20.62
N ARG A 144 -11.18 -10.21 20.87
CA ARG A 144 -11.02 -11.41 21.69
C ARG A 144 -10.08 -12.42 21.01
N VAL A 145 -10.23 -12.64 19.71
CA VAL A 145 -9.36 -13.54 18.93
C VAL A 145 -7.91 -13.05 19.02
N ARG A 146 -7.69 -11.75 18.82
CA ARG A 146 -6.37 -11.08 18.91
C ARG A 146 -5.72 -11.22 20.29
N ALA A 147 -6.45 -10.95 21.37
CA ALA A 147 -5.91 -10.93 22.72
C ALA A 147 -5.29 -12.26 23.19
N GLY A 148 -5.63 -13.38 22.53
CA GLY A 148 -5.12 -14.71 22.87
C GLY A 148 -3.86 -15.16 22.12
N ALA A 149 -3.26 -14.33 21.27
CA ALA A 149 -2.11 -14.74 20.45
C ALA A 149 -0.96 -13.72 20.48
N PRO A 150 0.28 -14.12 20.82
CA PRO A 150 1.44 -13.30 20.48
C PRO A 150 1.59 -13.23 18.96
N ALA A 151 2.14 -12.12 18.45
CA ALA A 151 2.50 -12.01 17.05
C ALA A 151 3.49 -13.15 16.71
N PRO A 152 3.19 -14.00 15.72
CA PRO A 152 4.11 -15.05 15.32
C PRO A 152 5.37 -14.43 14.71
N GLU A 153 6.52 -15.00 15.01
CA GLU A 153 7.78 -14.65 14.33
C GLU A 153 7.63 -14.91 12.82
N PRO A 154 8.07 -13.98 11.96
CA PRO A 154 7.97 -14.16 10.51
C PRO A 154 8.93 -15.26 10.06
N VAL A 155 8.39 -16.28 9.39
CA VAL A 155 9.15 -17.52 9.09
C VAL A 155 9.71 -17.53 7.68
N ASP A 156 8.96 -16.97 6.73
CA ASP A 156 9.26 -17.02 5.30
C ASP A 156 9.23 -15.62 4.66
N ALA A 157 9.52 -15.56 3.36
CA ALA A 157 9.51 -14.30 2.61
C ALA A 157 8.12 -13.64 2.59
N VAL A 158 7.04 -14.43 2.55
CA VAL A 158 5.66 -13.91 2.57
C VAL A 158 5.42 -13.18 3.88
N ASP A 159 5.69 -13.84 5.02
CA ASP A 159 5.49 -13.23 6.34
C ASP A 159 6.32 -11.95 6.50
N ARG A 160 7.61 -11.98 6.12
CA ARG A 160 8.50 -10.82 6.24
C ARG A 160 8.05 -9.65 5.36
N LEU A 161 7.56 -9.92 4.14
CA LEU A 161 7.02 -8.89 3.26
C LEU A 161 5.71 -8.30 3.78
N LEU A 162 4.85 -9.11 4.40
CA LEU A 162 3.62 -8.62 5.02
C LEU A 162 3.91 -7.78 6.28
N VAL A 163 4.89 -8.18 7.09
CA VAL A 163 5.37 -7.35 8.22
C VAL A 163 5.97 -6.04 7.73
N ALA A 164 6.76 -6.08 6.65
CA ALA A 164 7.28 -4.85 6.03
C ALA A 164 6.14 -3.97 5.51
N ALA A 165 5.15 -4.55 4.83
CA ALA A 165 3.97 -3.82 4.33
C ALA A 165 3.23 -3.10 5.46
N ASP A 166 2.99 -3.78 6.59
CA ASP A 166 2.33 -3.21 7.75
C ASP A 166 3.15 -2.04 8.36
N ALA A 167 4.44 -2.26 8.59
CA ALA A 167 5.35 -1.21 9.09
C ALA A 167 5.38 0.01 8.16
N LEU A 168 5.53 -0.21 6.85
CA LEU A 168 5.52 0.84 5.82
C LEU A 168 4.20 1.61 5.81
N ALA A 169 3.06 0.92 5.91
CA ALA A 169 1.74 1.57 5.97
C ALA A 169 1.57 2.45 7.23
N HIS A 170 2.26 2.13 8.31
CA HIS A 170 2.27 2.93 9.54
C HIS A 170 3.35 4.02 9.56
N GLY A 171 4.11 4.18 8.47
CA GLY A 171 5.21 5.15 8.39
C GLY A 171 6.41 4.79 9.27
N ASP A 172 6.59 3.52 9.59
CA ASP A 172 7.76 3.02 10.31
C ASP A 172 8.91 2.80 9.32
N ASP A 173 10.00 3.55 9.50
CA ASP A 173 11.20 3.47 8.67
C ASP A 173 11.86 2.07 8.73
N GLY A 174 11.68 1.32 9.82
CA GLY A 174 12.15 -0.07 9.91
C GLY A 174 11.47 -1.00 8.90
N GLY A 175 10.31 -0.63 8.38
CA GLY A 175 9.65 -1.35 7.29
C GLY A 175 10.45 -1.34 5.99
N TRP A 176 11.14 -0.24 5.69
CA TRP A 176 12.02 -0.13 4.51
C TRP A 176 13.24 -1.05 4.65
N ASP A 177 13.91 -1.03 5.80
CA ASP A 177 15.06 -1.89 6.08
C ASP A 177 14.69 -3.38 5.95
N LEU A 178 13.51 -3.76 6.45
CA LEU A 178 13.02 -5.13 6.31
C LEU A 178 12.72 -5.49 4.85
N LEU A 179 12.09 -4.58 4.09
CA LEU A 179 11.84 -4.78 2.66
C LEU A 179 13.15 -4.96 1.88
N GLU A 180 14.15 -4.10 2.10
CA GLU A 180 15.47 -4.23 1.48
C GLU A 180 16.15 -5.55 1.85
N ALA A 181 16.06 -5.96 3.12
CA ALA A 181 16.62 -7.23 3.57
C ALA A 181 15.96 -8.42 2.87
N VAL A 182 14.63 -8.41 2.67
CA VAL A 182 13.94 -9.50 1.94
C VAL A 182 14.28 -9.47 0.45
N LEU A 183 14.40 -8.28 -0.15
CA LEU A 183 14.84 -8.12 -1.55
C LEU A 183 16.27 -8.64 -1.75
N GLY A 184 17.16 -8.45 -0.77
CA GLY A 184 18.51 -9.00 -0.78
C GLY A 184 18.56 -10.53 -0.74
N ASP A 185 17.55 -11.18 -0.17
CA ASP A 185 17.41 -12.64 -0.14
C ASP A 185 16.84 -13.22 -1.44
N ALA A 186 16.36 -12.39 -2.36
CA ALA A 186 15.78 -12.84 -3.62
C ALA A 186 16.84 -13.47 -4.54
N SER A 187 16.40 -14.40 -5.38
CA SER A 187 17.23 -14.94 -6.46
C SER A 187 17.65 -13.84 -7.44
N PRO A 188 18.66 -14.08 -8.31
CA PRO A 188 19.03 -13.12 -9.37
C PRO A 188 17.90 -12.76 -10.34
N THR A 189 16.83 -13.55 -10.38
CA THR A 189 15.61 -13.28 -11.16
C THR A 189 14.52 -12.59 -10.34
N GLY A 190 14.81 -12.16 -9.11
CA GLY A 190 13.86 -11.49 -8.22
C GLY A 190 12.78 -12.42 -7.68
N THR A 191 13.13 -13.68 -7.37
CA THR A 191 12.17 -14.67 -6.88
C THR A 191 12.58 -15.27 -5.54
N TRP A 192 11.59 -15.65 -4.74
CA TRP A 192 11.79 -16.38 -3.49
C TRP A 192 11.33 -17.83 -3.64
N SER A 193 12.01 -18.71 -2.93
CA SER A 193 11.53 -20.09 -2.76
C SER A 193 10.41 -20.13 -1.72
N GLY A 194 9.42 -20.99 -1.96
CA GLY A 194 8.29 -21.20 -1.07
C GLY A 194 8.11 -22.67 -0.68
N PRO A 195 7.17 -22.97 0.23
CA PRO A 195 6.72 -24.33 0.47
C PRO A 195 6.07 -24.86 -0.81
N GLY A 196 6.36 -26.11 -1.15
CA GLY A 196 5.74 -26.86 -2.23
C GLY A 196 5.24 -28.23 -1.77
N PRO A 197 4.62 -29.01 -2.66
CA PRO A 197 4.04 -30.30 -2.33
C PRO A 197 5.06 -31.26 -1.72
N ASP A 198 4.62 -32.08 -0.76
CA ASP A 198 5.43 -33.12 -0.10
C ASP A 198 6.74 -32.61 0.53
N GLY A 199 6.77 -31.33 0.96
CA GLY A 199 7.94 -30.71 1.57
C GLY A 199 9.05 -30.31 0.59
N ARG A 200 8.78 -30.39 -0.72
CA ARG A 200 9.67 -29.82 -1.74
C ARG A 200 9.61 -28.30 -1.69
N ARG A 201 10.69 -27.61 -2.09
CA ARG A 201 10.69 -26.16 -2.24
C ARG A 201 10.33 -25.78 -3.67
N LEU A 202 9.45 -24.80 -3.80
CA LEU A 202 9.20 -24.14 -5.08
C LEU A 202 10.40 -23.27 -5.44
N GLY A 203 10.77 -23.23 -6.72
CA GLY A 203 11.80 -22.30 -7.21
C GLY A 203 11.31 -20.85 -7.27
N HIS A 204 9.99 -20.67 -7.41
CA HIS A 204 9.32 -19.38 -7.44
C HIS A 204 7.98 -19.50 -6.70
N ASP A 205 7.83 -18.70 -5.66
CA ASP A 205 6.62 -18.62 -4.85
C ASP A 205 5.78 -17.41 -5.25
N LEU A 206 4.62 -17.66 -5.87
CA LEU A 206 3.72 -16.60 -6.30
C LEU A 206 3.19 -15.77 -5.12
N ALA A 207 2.98 -16.39 -3.95
CA ALA A 207 2.53 -15.68 -2.76
C ALA A 207 3.58 -14.68 -2.28
N ALA A 208 4.87 -14.98 -2.42
CA ALA A 208 5.94 -14.03 -2.08
C ALA A 208 5.97 -12.84 -3.05
N SER A 209 5.80 -13.08 -4.36
CA SER A 209 5.68 -12.00 -5.34
C SER A 209 4.43 -11.14 -5.11
N ALA A 210 3.31 -11.75 -4.73
CA ALA A 210 2.10 -11.03 -4.35
C ALA A 210 2.31 -10.18 -3.08
N ALA A 211 2.97 -10.74 -2.05
CA ALA A 211 3.32 -10.00 -0.84
C ALA A 211 4.24 -8.80 -1.14
N LEU A 212 5.18 -8.93 -2.09
CA LEU A 212 6.01 -7.82 -2.53
C LEU A 212 5.17 -6.69 -3.13
N VAL A 213 4.20 -7.00 -3.98
CA VAL A 213 3.29 -5.99 -4.56
C VAL A 213 2.54 -5.24 -3.45
N LEU A 214 2.07 -5.95 -2.42
CA LEU A 214 1.40 -5.33 -1.27
C LEU A 214 2.35 -4.44 -0.45
N ALA A 215 3.59 -4.87 -0.23
CA ALA A 215 4.60 -4.10 0.48
C ALA A 215 4.97 -2.82 -0.28
N VAL A 216 5.24 -2.92 -1.58
CA VAL A 216 5.52 -1.77 -2.45
C VAL A 216 4.34 -0.82 -2.50
N ARG A 217 3.09 -1.32 -2.57
CA ARG A 217 1.93 -0.43 -2.50
C ARG A 217 1.83 0.28 -1.16
N SER A 218 2.12 -0.39 -0.05
CA SER A 218 2.08 0.20 1.30
C SER A 218 3.14 1.28 1.52
N LEU A 219 4.26 1.20 0.80
CA LEU A 219 5.27 2.26 0.72
C LEU A 219 4.75 3.50 -0.04
N LEU A 220 3.90 3.31 -1.04
CA LEU A 220 3.41 4.39 -1.90
C LEU A 220 2.14 5.06 -1.35
N VAL A 221 1.24 4.28 -0.76
CA VAL A 221 -0.03 4.79 -0.22
C VAL A 221 -0.51 3.96 0.96
N ALA A 222 -0.88 4.64 2.04
CA ALA A 222 -1.61 4.05 3.16
C ALA A 222 -3.02 4.65 3.27
N GLU A 223 -4.00 3.79 3.49
CA GLU A 223 -5.37 4.20 3.74
C GLU A 223 -5.59 4.48 5.23
N ARG A 224 -6.22 5.61 5.54
CA ARG A 224 -6.63 6.03 6.87
C ARG A 224 -8.15 6.15 6.93
N ASP A 225 -8.67 6.21 8.15
CA ASP A 225 -10.12 6.37 8.39
C ASP A 225 -10.69 7.65 7.77
N ASP A 226 -9.87 8.69 7.61
CA ASP A 226 -10.27 9.99 7.06
C ASP A 226 -9.56 10.38 5.75
N GLY A 227 -8.75 9.49 5.18
CA GLY A 227 -8.10 9.78 3.91
C GLY A 227 -6.94 8.87 3.53
N LEU A 228 -5.95 9.46 2.85
CA LEU A 228 -4.82 8.74 2.24
C LEU A 228 -3.50 9.43 2.61
N ASP A 229 -2.55 8.65 3.10
CA ASP A 229 -1.17 9.09 3.25
C ASP A 229 -0.39 8.65 2.01
N LEU A 230 0.09 9.61 1.23
CA LEU A 230 0.99 9.42 0.11
C LEU A 230 2.42 9.31 0.65
N LEU A 231 3.17 8.28 0.26
CA LEU A 231 4.52 8.03 0.78
C LEU A 231 4.56 8.12 2.33
N PRO A 232 3.92 7.19 3.05
CA PRO A 232 3.86 7.22 4.52
C PRO A 232 5.25 7.30 5.17
N THR A 233 6.22 6.64 4.56
CA THR A 233 7.66 6.80 4.77
C THR A 233 8.33 7.15 3.45
N PHE A 234 9.50 7.81 3.50
CA PHE A 234 10.25 8.21 2.32
C PHE A 234 11.66 7.59 2.33
N PRO A 235 11.94 6.61 1.45
CA PRO A 235 13.26 6.01 1.34
C PRO A 235 14.31 7.06 0.95
N PRO A 236 15.43 7.19 1.70
CA PRO A 236 16.46 8.18 1.39
C PRO A 236 17.03 8.05 -0.03
N THR A 237 17.08 6.83 -0.56
CA THR A 237 17.56 6.52 -1.91
C THR A 237 16.68 7.09 -3.03
N TRP A 238 15.46 7.55 -2.71
CA TRP A 238 14.53 8.16 -3.66
C TRP A 238 14.65 9.68 -3.72
N PHE A 239 15.51 10.29 -2.91
CA PHE A 239 15.75 11.73 -2.91
C PHE A 239 16.12 12.24 -4.31
N GLY A 240 15.42 13.29 -4.76
CA GLY A 240 15.62 13.87 -6.11
C GLY A 240 15.03 13.05 -7.26
N GLY A 241 14.60 11.81 -7.01
CA GLY A 241 13.98 10.93 -8.00
C GLY A 241 12.50 11.25 -8.22
N GLY A 242 12.03 11.10 -9.47
CA GLY A 242 10.61 11.14 -9.77
C GLY A 242 9.90 9.88 -9.27
N ILE A 243 8.72 10.04 -8.69
CA ILE A 243 7.86 8.93 -8.23
C ILE A 243 6.51 9.10 -8.90
N GLU A 244 5.94 8.02 -9.44
CA GLU A 244 4.62 8.06 -10.04
C GLU A 244 3.81 6.82 -9.63
N LEU A 245 2.58 7.05 -9.21
CA LEU A 245 1.55 6.05 -8.96
C LEU A 245 0.37 6.37 -9.88
N HIS A 246 -0.10 5.36 -10.61
CA HIS A 246 -1.18 5.51 -11.58
C HIS A 246 -2.32 4.55 -11.25
N ASP A 247 -3.54 5.06 -11.24
CA ASP A 247 -4.80 4.33 -11.13
C ASP A 247 -4.87 3.34 -9.96
N ALA A 248 -4.21 3.65 -8.85
CA ALA A 248 -4.16 2.76 -7.71
C ALA A 248 -5.55 2.69 -7.03
N PRO A 249 -6.17 1.51 -6.95
CA PRO A 249 -7.46 1.37 -6.27
C PRO A 249 -7.27 1.53 -4.76
N THR A 250 -8.15 2.27 -4.12
CA THR A 250 -8.20 2.53 -2.67
C THR A 250 -9.64 2.45 -2.15
N ALA A 251 -9.84 2.41 -0.84
CA ALA A 251 -11.18 2.51 -0.25
C ALA A 251 -11.93 3.81 -0.59
N TRP A 252 -11.21 4.85 -1.01
CA TRP A 252 -11.75 6.16 -1.34
C TRP A 252 -12.01 6.36 -2.84
N GLY A 253 -11.42 5.53 -3.70
CA GLY A 253 -11.47 5.69 -5.15
C GLY A 253 -10.18 5.27 -5.83
N ARG A 254 -9.98 5.68 -7.10
CA ARG A 254 -8.69 5.52 -7.78
C ARG A 254 -7.80 6.73 -7.53
N LEU A 255 -6.57 6.48 -7.09
CA LEU A 255 -5.55 7.48 -6.82
C LEU A 255 -4.47 7.43 -7.90
N SER A 256 -4.16 8.60 -8.46
CA SER A 256 -2.96 8.83 -9.24
C SER A 256 -2.19 10.00 -8.64
N TYR A 257 -0.88 9.88 -8.48
CA TYR A 257 -0.03 11.01 -8.10
C TYR A 257 1.39 10.90 -8.67
N GLY A 258 2.03 12.05 -8.79
CA GLY A 258 3.44 12.15 -9.16
C GLY A 258 4.19 13.08 -8.22
N VAL A 259 5.43 12.74 -7.89
CA VAL A 259 6.38 13.60 -7.17
C VAL A 259 7.48 14.02 -8.14
N ARG A 260 7.71 15.34 -8.22
CA ARG A 260 8.79 15.95 -9.01
C ARG A 260 9.60 16.90 -8.15
N TRP A 261 10.88 17.09 -8.45
CA TRP A 261 11.76 17.89 -7.59
C TRP A 261 12.09 19.26 -8.20
N HIS A 262 12.04 20.29 -7.36
CA HIS A 262 12.49 21.65 -7.63
C HIS A 262 13.60 22.01 -6.63
N GLY A 263 14.83 21.62 -6.94
CA GLY A 263 15.92 21.61 -5.96
C GLY A 263 15.59 20.63 -4.82
N PRO A 264 15.75 21.01 -3.54
CA PRO A 264 15.39 20.14 -2.40
C PRO A 264 13.88 20.09 -2.09
N ARG A 265 13.02 20.77 -2.86
CA ARG A 265 11.57 20.80 -2.63
C ARG A 265 10.85 19.84 -3.58
N PRO A 266 10.14 18.81 -3.07
CA PRO A 266 9.25 18.03 -3.90
C PRO A 266 7.96 18.79 -4.20
N ALA A 267 7.46 18.67 -5.43
CA ALA A 267 6.13 19.06 -5.85
C ALA A 267 5.31 17.79 -6.08
N VAL A 268 4.16 17.69 -5.42
CA VAL A 268 3.20 16.62 -5.59
C VAL A 268 2.09 17.08 -6.52
N LEU A 269 1.74 16.26 -7.50
CA LEU A 269 0.58 16.42 -8.37
C LEU A 269 -0.32 15.21 -8.14
N TRP A 270 -1.61 15.41 -7.96
CA TRP A 270 -2.52 14.31 -7.64
C TRP A 270 -3.88 14.44 -8.31
N GLU A 271 -4.53 13.28 -8.44
CA GLU A 271 -5.90 13.13 -8.88
C GLU A 271 -6.52 11.92 -8.16
N VAL A 272 -7.73 12.11 -7.64
CA VAL A 272 -8.55 11.08 -7.01
C VAL A 272 -9.89 11.01 -7.74
N GLU A 273 -10.17 9.88 -8.36
CA GLU A 273 -11.51 9.52 -8.80
C GLU A 273 -12.26 8.92 -7.63
N VAL A 274 -12.95 9.78 -6.87
CA VAL A 274 -13.66 9.39 -5.65
C VAL A 274 -14.80 8.42 -5.98
N HIS A 275 -14.93 7.37 -5.18
CA HIS A 275 -16.06 6.43 -5.29
C HIS A 275 -17.41 7.16 -5.15
N GLU A 276 -18.41 6.70 -5.88
CA GLU A 276 -19.76 7.26 -5.78
C GLU A 276 -20.28 7.21 -4.34
N GLY A 277 -20.87 8.32 -3.88
CA GLY A 277 -21.44 8.45 -2.53
C GLY A 277 -20.42 8.71 -1.42
N LEU A 278 -19.13 8.95 -1.73
CA LEU A 278 -18.14 9.40 -0.76
C LEU A 278 -17.76 10.87 -0.93
N GLU A 279 -17.33 11.45 0.18
CA GLU A 279 -16.59 12.72 0.18
C GLU A 279 -15.12 12.49 -0.20
N PRO A 280 -14.44 13.50 -0.79
CA PRO A 280 -13.01 13.41 -1.07
C PRO A 280 -12.17 13.12 0.18
N PRO A 281 -11.15 12.24 0.08
CA PRO A 281 -10.26 11.94 1.20
C PRO A 281 -9.37 13.13 1.56
N VAL A 282 -8.94 13.20 2.82
CA VAL A 282 -7.80 14.06 3.20
C VAL A 282 -6.50 13.39 2.73
N LEU A 283 -5.78 14.05 1.83
CA LEU A 283 -4.46 13.63 1.38
C LEU A 283 -3.39 14.23 2.29
N ARG A 284 -2.39 13.41 2.62
CA ARG A 284 -1.19 13.80 3.40
C ARG A 284 0.04 13.21 2.74
N ALA A 285 1.23 13.73 3.08
CA ALA A 285 2.48 13.20 2.57
C ALA A 285 3.55 13.11 3.68
N PRO A 286 3.31 12.33 4.75
CA PRO A 286 4.10 12.43 5.98
C PRO A 286 5.58 12.07 5.81
N GLY A 287 5.94 11.20 4.84
CA GLY A 287 7.33 10.91 4.52
C GLY A 287 8.07 12.08 3.86
N LEU A 288 7.36 13.03 3.24
CA LEU A 288 7.96 14.19 2.57
C LEU A 288 7.77 15.50 3.34
N ASP A 289 6.53 15.81 3.71
CA ASP A 289 6.13 17.00 4.46
C ASP A 289 4.97 16.64 5.41
N PRO A 290 5.27 16.37 6.70
CA PRO A 290 4.26 16.05 7.71
C PRO A 290 3.21 17.13 7.96
N THR A 291 3.45 18.36 7.49
CA THR A 291 2.53 19.49 7.69
C THR A 291 1.59 19.69 6.51
N TRP A 292 1.89 19.10 5.36
CA TRP A 292 1.07 19.22 4.17
C TRP A 292 -0.20 18.36 4.27
N ARG A 293 -1.31 18.94 3.83
CA ARG A 293 -2.59 18.26 3.67
C ARG A 293 -3.44 18.92 2.59
N SER A 294 -4.29 18.15 1.93
CA SER A 294 -5.28 18.63 0.96
C SER A 294 -6.57 17.83 1.06
N SER A 295 -7.72 18.46 0.82
CA SER A 295 -9.01 17.77 0.61
C SER A 295 -9.52 17.93 -0.82
N GLU A 296 -8.75 18.58 -1.69
CA GLU A 296 -9.11 18.74 -3.09
C GLU A 296 -8.88 17.42 -3.83
N PRO A 297 -9.84 16.93 -4.64
CA PRO A 297 -9.69 15.67 -5.36
C PRO A 297 -8.60 15.74 -6.44
N ARG A 298 -8.20 16.94 -6.88
CA ARG A 298 -7.16 17.14 -7.90
C ARG A 298 -6.36 18.39 -7.55
N GLY A 299 -5.05 18.37 -7.81
CA GLY A 299 -4.24 19.57 -7.61
C GLY A 299 -2.75 19.34 -7.73
N GLU A 300 -2.02 20.41 -7.43
CA GLU A 300 -0.57 20.42 -7.31
C GLU A 300 -0.15 21.26 -6.09
N ALA A 301 0.93 20.86 -5.42
CA ALA A 301 1.49 21.57 -4.29
C ALA A 301 3.00 21.41 -4.24
N LEU A 302 3.71 22.51 -4.00
CA LEU A 302 5.13 22.50 -3.65
C LEU A 302 5.27 22.31 -2.15
N LEU A 303 5.95 21.26 -1.73
CA LEU A 303 6.12 20.88 -0.33
C LEU A 303 7.32 21.59 0.33
N ALA A 304 7.48 21.36 1.64
CA ALA A 304 8.67 21.77 2.39
C ALA A 304 9.96 21.17 1.81
N GLU A 305 11.10 21.77 2.17
CA GLU A 305 12.42 21.24 1.79
C GLU A 305 12.67 19.92 2.51
N VAL A 306 13.08 18.90 1.75
CA VAL A 306 13.58 17.64 2.30
C VAL A 306 15.10 17.76 2.42
N ALA A 307 15.64 17.39 3.58
CA ALA A 307 17.08 17.38 3.79
C ALA A 307 17.72 16.33 2.85
N PRO A 308 18.81 16.67 2.14
CA PRO A 308 19.50 15.69 1.32
C PRO A 308 20.09 14.59 2.24
N PRO A 309 20.00 13.31 1.84
CA PRO A 309 20.69 12.22 2.50
C PRO A 309 22.20 12.48 2.64
N GLU A 310 22.81 11.85 3.64
CA GLU A 310 24.26 11.94 3.85
C GLU A 310 25.03 11.53 2.58
N GLY A 311 26.05 12.30 2.22
CA GLY A 311 26.86 12.07 1.02
C GLY A 311 26.27 12.65 -0.28
N ILE A 312 25.06 13.22 -0.26
CA ILE A 312 24.51 14.00 -1.38
C ILE A 312 24.81 15.48 -1.15
N ASP A 313 25.82 16.00 -1.83
CA ASP A 313 26.04 17.44 -1.90
C ASP A 313 25.13 18.03 -2.98
N LEU A 314 24.06 18.69 -2.55
CA LEU A 314 23.26 19.51 -3.46
C LEU A 314 24.18 20.58 -3.99
N TYR A 315 24.56 20.54 -5.26
CA TYR A 315 25.36 21.60 -5.90
C TYR A 315 24.70 22.96 -5.68
N ARG A 316 25.04 23.62 -4.58
CA ARG A 316 24.50 24.90 -4.15
C ARG A 316 25.56 25.96 -4.40
N HIS A 317 26.06 25.99 -5.63
CA HIS A 317 26.61 27.17 -6.26
C HIS A 317 27.05 26.79 -7.67
N VAL A 318 26.51 27.48 -8.67
CA VAL A 318 27.36 27.95 -9.77
C VAL A 318 28.35 28.87 -9.06
N PRO A 319 29.66 28.53 -8.95
CA PRO A 319 30.63 29.59 -8.76
C PRO A 319 30.38 30.52 -9.93
N ASP A 320 30.22 31.83 -9.69
CA ASP A 320 30.62 32.77 -10.73
C ASP A 320 32.03 32.34 -11.12
N HIS A 321 32.13 31.65 -12.26
CA HIS A 321 33.40 31.10 -12.69
C HIS A 321 34.28 32.33 -12.85
N PRO A 322 35.48 32.38 -12.23
CA PRO A 322 36.40 33.49 -12.44
C PRO A 322 36.82 33.65 -13.92
N ASP A 323 36.37 32.74 -14.80
CA ASP A 323 36.68 32.66 -16.22
C ASP A 323 35.44 32.76 -17.13
N ILE A 324 34.28 33.26 -16.65
CA ILE A 324 33.30 33.78 -17.62
C ILE A 324 33.95 35.01 -18.26
N ASP A 325 34.43 34.82 -19.49
CA ASP A 325 34.92 35.88 -20.34
C ASP A 325 33.93 37.07 -20.27
N PRO A 326 34.37 38.28 -19.89
CA PRO A 326 33.52 39.47 -19.87
C PRO A 326 32.77 39.70 -21.19
N GLU A 327 33.30 39.22 -22.32
CA GLU A 327 32.66 39.32 -23.63
C GLU A 327 31.46 38.38 -23.83
N MET A 328 31.30 37.37 -22.97
CA MET A 328 30.16 36.43 -22.97
C MET A 328 29.00 36.91 -22.08
N ARG A 329 29.13 38.05 -21.40
CA ARG A 329 27.99 38.71 -20.74
C ARG A 329 27.04 39.27 -21.79
N ARG A 330 25.73 39.04 -21.60
CA ARG A 330 24.71 39.68 -22.45
C ARG A 330 24.88 41.20 -22.39
N PRO A 331 24.82 41.92 -23.53
CA PRO A 331 24.89 43.38 -23.52
C PRO A 331 23.80 43.96 -22.61
N GLY A 332 24.22 44.71 -21.57
CA GLY A 332 23.32 45.34 -20.58
C GLY A 332 23.32 44.72 -19.17
N ALA A 333 24.18 43.74 -18.89
CA ALA A 333 24.28 43.10 -17.56
C ALA A 333 25.29 43.77 -16.59
N ASP A 334 25.89 44.90 -16.95
CA ASP A 334 26.74 45.63 -16.01
C ASP A 334 25.88 46.41 -15.00
N PRO A 335 26.18 46.32 -13.70
CA PRO A 335 25.59 47.22 -12.73
C PRO A 335 26.01 48.65 -13.11
N GLY A 336 25.03 49.46 -13.50
CA GLY A 336 25.24 50.88 -13.75
C GLY A 336 25.97 51.54 -12.57
N PRO A 337 26.71 52.63 -12.82
CA PRO A 337 27.52 53.26 -11.79
C PRO A 337 26.66 53.55 -10.55
N PRO A 338 27.17 53.29 -9.33
CA PRO A 338 26.43 53.54 -8.11
C PRO A 338 25.94 54.99 -8.09
N PRO A 339 24.72 55.26 -7.60
CA PRO A 339 24.20 56.62 -7.55
C PRO A 339 25.18 57.51 -6.79
N ALA A 340 25.44 58.70 -7.36
CA ALA A 340 26.38 59.66 -6.80
C ALA A 340 26.06 59.92 -5.32
N GLN A 341 27.08 59.75 -4.47
CA GLN A 341 26.99 60.12 -3.06
C GLN A 341 26.68 61.61 -2.96
N LEU A 342 25.56 61.93 -2.30
CA LEU A 342 25.24 63.32 -1.94
C LEU A 342 26.35 63.84 -1.00
N PRO A 343 26.88 65.06 -1.22
CA PRO A 343 27.99 65.57 -0.44
C PRO A 343 27.59 65.71 1.04
N GLU A 344 28.46 65.22 1.91
CA GLU A 344 28.38 65.45 3.35
C GLU A 344 28.24 66.94 3.65
N GLY A 345 27.30 67.27 4.53
CA GLY A 345 27.01 68.63 4.95
C GLY A 345 28.25 69.32 5.53
N GLY A 346 28.79 70.27 4.78
CA GLY A 346 29.60 71.35 5.33
C GLY A 346 28.69 72.32 6.07
N SER A 347 28.74 72.29 7.40
CA SER A 347 28.32 73.41 8.23
C SER A 347 29.24 74.60 7.95
N PHE A 348 28.67 75.70 7.49
CA PHE A 348 29.22 77.04 7.64
C PHE A 348 28.11 77.97 8.13
N SER A 349 28.35 78.52 9.32
CA SER A 349 27.59 79.51 10.11
C SER A 349 26.38 78.98 10.89
#